data_AF-A0A7C2FI90-F1
#
_entry.id   AF-A0A7C2FI90-F1
#
_cell.length_a   1.000
_cell.length_b   1.000
_cell.length_c   1.000
_cell.angle_alpha   90.00
_cell.angle_beta   90.00
_cell.angle_gamma   90.00
#
_symmetry.space_group_name_H-M   'P 1'
#
loop_
_entity.id
_entity.type
_entity.pdbx_description
1 polymer ?
#
loop_
_entity_poly.entity_id
_entity_poly.type
_entity_poly.pdbx_seq_one_letter_code
_entity_poly.pdbx_strand_id
1 'polypeptide(L)'
;MFTNYLKIAFRNSLKNKISSIINITGLTIGLAVVITIAVFISHELSYDKFHENADRTYRIINGKADDKDSYAGTSALLGPFLQSDIPEILSYTRLVQAELVVEYNQKISPTLASVGVI
;
A
#
# COMPACT_ATOMS: atom_id res chain seq x y z
N MET A 1 36.36 17.58 23.33
CA MET A 1 37.12 16.38 22.90
C MET A 1 36.55 15.77 21.61
N PHE A 2 35.23 15.50 21.50
CA PHE A 2 34.58 14.99 20.28
C PHE A 2 34.87 15.82 19.00
N THR A 3 34.92 17.14 19.15
CA THR A 3 35.29 18.08 18.09
C THR A 3 36.70 17.86 17.53
N ASN A 4 37.66 17.44 18.36
CA ASN A 4 39.02 17.13 17.90
C ASN A 4 39.05 15.83 17.10
N TYR A 5 38.33 14.78 17.51
CA TYR A 5 38.25 13.53 16.76
C TYR A 5 37.61 13.74 15.38
N LEU A 6 36.52 14.51 15.30
CA LEU A 6 35.91 14.91 14.02
C LEU A 6 36.89 15.69 13.13
N LYS A 7 37.62 16.64 13.72
CA LYS A 7 38.61 17.46 12.98
C LYS A 7 39.76 16.61 12.44
N ILE A 8 40.24 15.63 13.21
CA ILE A 8 41.31 14.72 12.79
C ILE A 8 40.81 13.78 11.68
N ALA A 9 39.61 13.19 11.84
CA ALA A 9 39.00 12.32 10.83
C ALA A 9 38.81 13.05 9.50
N PHE A 10 38.26 14.28 9.52
CA PHE A 10 38.06 15.07 8.31
C PHE A 10 39.38 15.41 7.61
N ARG A 11 40.41 15.78 8.38
CA ARG A 11 41.73 16.09 7.83
C ARG A 11 42.41 14.85 7.23
N ASN A 12 42.20 13.67 7.82
CA ASN A 12 42.71 12.41 7.32
C ASN A 12 41.99 11.96 6.03
N SER A 13 40.67 12.14 5.98
CA SER A 13 39.87 11.87 4.77
C SER A 13 40.25 12.79 3.61
N LEU A 14 40.55 14.07 3.87
CA LEU A 14 41.03 15.00 2.84
C LEU A 14 42.46 14.70 2.35
N LYS A 15 43.28 14.05 3.16
CA LYS A 15 44.66 13.65 2.79
C LYS A 15 44.67 12.42 1.90
N ASN A 16 43.78 11.45 2.17
CA ASN A 16 43.63 10.22 1.39
C ASN A 16 42.38 10.25 0.50
N LYS A 17 42.34 11.18 -0.46
CA LYS A 17 41.13 11.50 -1.24
C LYS A 17 40.55 10.31 -2.00
N ILE A 18 41.38 9.54 -2.71
CA ILE A 18 40.92 8.42 -3.56
C ILE A 18 40.25 7.34 -2.73
N SER A 19 40.94 6.82 -1.70
CA SER A 19 40.39 5.78 -0.83
C SER A 19 39.17 6.27 -0.04
N SER A 20 39.17 7.53 0.40
CA SER A 20 38.03 8.10 1.12
C SER A 20 36.81 8.23 0.21
N ILE A 21 36.99 8.63 -1.06
CA ILE A 21 35.89 8.69 -2.04
C ILE A 21 35.27 7.32 -2.23
N ILE A 22 36.08 6.29 -2.52
CA ILE A 22 35.58 4.93 -2.76
C ILE A 22 34.81 4.39 -1.55
N ASN A 23 35.35 4.58 -0.34
CA ASN A 23 34.70 4.08 0.88
C ASN A 23 33.40 4.83 1.19
N ILE A 24 33.38 6.15 1.03
CA ILE A 24 32.19 6.97 1.31
C ILE A 24 31.10 6.70 0.27
N THR A 25 31.44 6.62 -1.02
CA THR A 25 30.45 6.36 -2.08
C THR A 25 29.87 4.96 -1.95
N GLY A 26 30.69 3.94 -1.73
CA GLY A 26 30.21 2.57 -1.53
C GLY A 26 29.27 2.46 -0.33
N LEU A 27 29.63 3.07 0.80
CA LEU A 27 28.79 3.08 2.00
C LEU A 27 27.48 3.85 1.76
N THR A 28 27.55 5.01 1.11
CA THR A 28 26.38 5.86 0.85
C THR A 28 25.40 5.16 -0.09
N ILE A 29 25.89 4.53 -1.16
CA ILE A 29 25.05 3.80 -2.11
C ILE A 29 24.39 2.60 -1.41
N GLY A 30 25.14 1.82 -0.63
CA GLY A 30 24.58 0.69 0.12
C GLY A 30 23.47 1.12 1.08
N LEU A 31 23.71 2.19 1.84
CA LEU A 31 22.70 2.75 2.75
C LEU A 31 21.49 3.31 1.99
N ALA A 32 21.69 4.01 0.87
CA ALA A 32 20.61 4.56 0.07
C ALA A 32 19.69 3.45 -0.46
N VAL A 33 20.27 2.35 -0.96
CA VAL A 33 19.50 1.20 -1.47
C VAL A 33 18.67 0.55 -0.35
N VAL A 34 19.27 0.28 0.81
CA VAL A 34 18.57 -0.34 1.94
C VAL A 34 17.43 0.55 2.44
N ILE A 35 17.68 1.85 2.59
CA ILE A 35 16.65 2.81 3.03
C ILE A 35 15.51 2.88 2.02
N THR A 36 15.83 2.94 0.72
CA THR A 36 14.82 3.00 -0.34
C THR A 36 13.91 1.76 -0.31
N ILE A 37 14.49 0.56 -0.17
CA ILE A 37 13.72 -0.68 -0.06
C ILE A 37 12.88 -0.70 1.22
N ALA A 38 13.44 -0.27 2.35
CA ALA A 38 12.71 -0.22 3.62
C ALA A 38 11.48 0.72 3.56
N VAL A 39 11.63 1.87 2.91
CA VAL A 39 10.51 2.80 2.68
C VAL A 39 9.48 2.18 1.75
N PHE A 40 9.91 1.53 0.67
CA PHE A 40 9.01 0.84 -0.26
C PHE A 40 8.18 -0.25 0.44
N ILE A 41 8.82 -1.12 1.23
CA ILE A 41 8.14 -2.17 1.99
C ILE A 41 7.19 -1.55 3.03
N SER A 42 7.62 -0.49 3.72
CA SER A 42 6.77 0.19 4.71
C SER A 42 5.53 0.81 4.06
N HIS A 43 5.67 1.34 2.85
CA HIS A 43 4.56 1.87 2.06
C HIS A 43 3.58 0.76 1.65
N GLU A 44 4.07 -0.34 1.08
CA GLU A 44 3.24 -1.49 0.69
C GLU A 44 2.48 -2.08 1.87
N LEU A 45 3.14 -2.30 3.01
CA LEU A 45 2.51 -2.86 4.20
C LEU A 45 1.53 -1.90 4.89
N SER A 46 1.62 -0.60 4.60
CA SER A 46 0.71 0.42 5.13
C SER A 46 -0.55 0.58 4.28
N TYR A 47 -0.56 0.11 3.03
CA TYR A 47 -1.65 0.35 2.08
C TYR A 47 -2.98 -0.22 2.58
N ASP A 48 -2.97 -1.40 3.20
CA ASP A 48 -4.20 -2.07 3.68
C ASP A 48 -4.59 -1.69 5.12
N LYS A 49 -3.78 -0.88 5.82
CA LYS A 49 -3.95 -0.56 7.26
C LYS A 49 -4.68 0.75 7.55
N PHE A 50 -5.29 1.36 6.56
CA PHE A 50 -5.97 2.66 6.71
C PHE A 50 -7.31 2.57 7.46
N HIS A 51 -7.91 1.38 7.56
CA HIS A 51 -9.16 1.18 8.29
C HIS A 51 -8.88 0.75 9.74
N GLU A 52 -9.61 1.35 10.69
CA GLU A 52 -9.50 1.06 12.13
C GLU A 52 -9.72 -0.43 12.47
N ASN A 53 -10.47 -1.15 11.64
CA ASN A 53 -10.77 -2.57 11.80
C ASN A 53 -10.22 -3.43 10.64
N ALA A 54 -9.11 -3.02 10.01
CA ALA A 54 -8.52 -3.73 8.87
C ALA A 54 -8.29 -5.23 9.15
N ASP A 55 -7.83 -5.59 10.36
CA ASP A 55 -7.55 -6.98 10.75
C ASP A 55 -8.79 -7.89 10.78
N ARG A 56 -10.00 -7.31 10.84
CA ARG A 56 -11.28 -8.04 10.90
C ARG A 56 -12.14 -7.82 9.65
N THR A 57 -11.59 -7.15 8.64
CA THR A 57 -12.28 -6.85 7.39
C THR A 57 -11.85 -7.84 6.32
N TYR A 58 -12.79 -8.60 5.80
CA TYR A 58 -12.52 -9.64 4.80
C TYR A 58 -13.33 -9.40 3.53
N ARG A 59 -12.74 -9.76 2.38
CA ARG A 59 -13.42 -9.73 1.08
C ARG A 59 -13.80 -11.14 0.65
N ILE A 60 -15.06 -11.32 0.27
CA ILE A 60 -15.55 -12.59 -0.27
C ILE A 60 -15.01 -12.76 -1.70
N ILE A 61 -14.35 -13.89 -1.95
CA ILE A 61 -13.84 -14.27 -3.27
C ILE A 61 -14.47 -15.60 -3.68
N ASN A 62 -14.83 -15.72 -4.96
CA ASN A 62 -15.22 -16.98 -5.56
C ASN A 62 -13.98 -17.61 -6.20
N GLY A 63 -13.66 -18.85 -5.80
CA GLY A 63 -12.45 -19.55 -6.24
C GLY A 63 -11.61 -20.03 -5.05
N LYS A 64 -10.49 -20.69 -5.35
CA LYS A 64 -9.49 -21.02 -4.34
C LYS A 64 -8.56 -19.82 -4.16
N ALA A 65 -8.25 -19.49 -2.90
CA ALA A 65 -7.20 -18.52 -2.62
C ALA A 65 -5.93 -18.91 -3.41
N ASP A 66 -5.38 -17.95 -4.16
CA ASP A 66 -4.21 -18.08 -5.04
C ASP A 66 -4.45 -18.65 -6.46
N ASP A 67 -5.72 -18.90 -6.85
CA ASP A 67 -6.04 -19.26 -8.22
C ASP A 67 -6.25 -18.03 -9.11
N LYS A 68 -5.75 -18.07 -10.36
CA LYS A 68 -5.87 -16.97 -11.34
C LYS A 68 -7.32 -16.72 -11.74
N ASP A 69 -8.17 -17.73 -11.60
CA ASP A 69 -9.59 -17.66 -11.91
C ASP A 69 -10.42 -17.14 -10.73
N SER A 70 -9.78 -16.72 -9.63
CA SER A 70 -10.48 -16.12 -8.50
C SER A 70 -11.06 -14.76 -8.86
N TYR A 71 -12.35 -14.56 -8.61
CA TYR A 71 -13.01 -13.28 -8.83
C TYR A 71 -13.86 -12.87 -7.62
N ALA A 72 -13.95 -11.57 -7.39
CA ALA A 72 -14.62 -11.00 -6.22
C ALA A 72 -16.05 -10.53 -6.50
N GLY A 73 -16.64 -10.99 -7.60
CA GLY A 73 -18.05 -10.73 -7.93
C GLY A 73 -18.93 -11.75 -7.24
N THR A 74 -19.85 -11.32 -6.38
CA THR A 74 -20.78 -12.21 -5.68
C THR A 74 -22.23 -11.75 -5.84
N SER A 75 -23.18 -12.64 -5.53
CA SER A 75 -24.60 -12.30 -5.52
C SER A 75 -24.89 -11.20 -4.51
N ALA A 76 -25.73 -10.23 -4.91
CA ALA A 76 -26.18 -9.15 -4.05
C ALA A 76 -26.84 -9.64 -2.75
N LEU A 77 -27.41 -10.84 -2.75
CA LEU A 77 -28.09 -11.46 -1.61
C LEU A 77 -27.15 -12.15 -0.63
N LEU A 78 -25.90 -12.41 -1.00
CA LEU A 78 -24.98 -13.16 -0.14
C LEU A 78 -24.63 -12.37 1.13
N GLY A 79 -24.41 -11.06 1.02
CA GLY A 79 -24.15 -10.18 2.16
C GLY A 79 -25.22 -10.27 3.26
N PRO A 80 -26.50 -9.97 2.96
CA PRO A 80 -27.57 -10.04 3.96
C PRO A 80 -27.82 -11.47 4.46
N PHE A 81 -27.67 -12.49 3.60
CA PHE A 81 -27.80 -13.89 4.01
C PHE A 81 -26.71 -14.31 5.02
N LEU A 82 -25.45 -13.94 4.77
CA LEU A 82 -24.37 -14.25 5.70
C LEU A 82 -24.53 -13.51 7.03
N GLN A 83 -25.03 -12.27 7.01
CA GLN A 83 -25.29 -11.52 8.24
C GLN A 83 -26.46 -12.11 9.06
N SER A 84 -27.47 -12.72 8.42
CA SER A 84 -28.58 -13.37 9.13
C SER A 84 -28.17 -14.71 9.76
N ASP A 85 -27.34 -15.49 9.05
CA ASP A 85 -27.04 -16.87 9.43
C ASP A 85 -25.77 -17.00 10.29
N ILE A 86 -24.84 -16.03 10.22
CA ILE A 86 -23.55 -16.06 10.92
C ILE A 86 -23.46 -14.87 11.89
N PRO A 87 -23.68 -15.07 13.20
CA PRO A 87 -23.73 -13.99 14.19
C PRO A 87 -22.38 -13.27 14.40
N GLU A 88 -21.26 -13.87 14.00
CA GLU A 88 -19.92 -13.26 14.06
C GLU A 88 -19.73 -12.12 13.04
N ILE A 89 -20.57 -12.04 12.01
CA ILE A 89 -20.52 -10.98 10.99
C ILE A 89 -21.29 -9.75 11.49
N LEU A 90 -20.54 -8.77 11.99
CA LEU A 90 -21.12 -7.54 12.54
C LEU A 90 -21.75 -6.63 11.48
N SER A 91 -21.11 -6.53 10.32
CA SER A 91 -21.54 -5.64 9.23
C SER A 91 -20.99 -6.16 7.89
N TYR A 92 -21.68 -5.81 6.82
CA TYR A 92 -21.23 -6.07 5.45
C TYR A 92 -21.36 -4.80 4.61
N THR A 93 -20.61 -4.75 3.51
CA THR A 93 -20.73 -3.70 2.49
C THR A 93 -20.54 -4.33 1.12
N ARG A 94 -21.11 -3.70 0.09
CA ARG A 94 -20.94 -4.14 -1.30
C ARG A 94 -20.33 -3.03 -2.12
N LEU A 95 -19.35 -3.41 -2.93
CA LEU A 95 -18.75 -2.52 -3.92
C LEU A 95 -19.40 -2.83 -5.26
N VAL A 96 -20.14 -1.85 -5.79
CA VAL A 96 -20.70 -1.93 -7.14
C VAL A 96 -19.90 -0.99 -8.01
N GLN A 97 -19.32 -1.54 -9.09
CA GLN A 97 -18.75 -0.69 -10.13
C GLN A 97 -19.92 -0.13 -10.94
N ALA A 98 -20.25 1.14 -10.71
CA ALA A 98 -21.29 1.83 -11.43
C ALA A 98 -20.65 2.71 -12.51
N GLU A 99 -21.05 2.51 -13.76
CA GLU A 99 -20.87 3.53 -14.79
C GLU A 99 -21.88 4.63 -14.51
N LEU A 100 -21.44 5.67 -13.80
CA LEU A 100 -22.25 6.87 -13.63
C LEU A 100 -22.11 7.69 -14.91
N VAL A 101 -23.20 7.75 -15.66
CA VAL A 101 -23.33 8.67 -16.78
C VAL A 101 -23.64 10.05 -16.20
N VAL A 102 -22.66 10.95 -16.27
CA VAL A 102 -22.86 12.34 -15.88
C VAL A 102 -23.21 13.13 -17.13
N GLU A 103 -24.43 13.67 -17.17
CA GLU A 103 -24.85 14.60 -18.20
C GLU A 103 -24.65 16.03 -17.70
N TYR A 104 -23.79 16.79 -18.40
CA TYR A 104 -23.66 18.23 -18.18
C TYR A 104 -23.84 18.96 -19.51
N ASN A 105 -24.84 19.83 -19.57
CA ASN A 105 -25.11 20.70 -20.72
C ASN A 105 -25.27 19.90 -22.05
N GLN A 106 -26.08 18.84 -22.01
CA GLN A 106 -26.33 17.90 -23.13
C GLN A 106 -25.11 17.13 -23.64
N LYS A 107 -23.99 17.15 -22.91
CA LYS A 107 -22.84 16.26 -23.17
C LYS A 107 -22.81 15.15 -22.12
N ILE A 108 -22.85 13.92 -22.62
CA ILE A 108 -22.79 12.69 -21.84
C ILE A 108 -21.33 12.26 -21.75
N SER A 109 -20.79 12.13 -20.54
CA SER A 109 -19.47 11.54 -20.29
C SER A 109 -19.62 10.31 -19.38
N PRO A 110 -19.15 9.12 -19.80
CA PRO A 110 -19.12 7.96 -18.93
C PRO A 110 -17.98 8.13 -17.92
N THR A 111 -18.32 8.18 -16.64
CA THR A 111 -17.34 8.18 -15.54
C THR A 111 -17.47 6.89 -14.74
N LEU A 112 -16.36 6.17 -14.59
CA LEU A 112 -16.28 4.98 -13.76
C LEU A 112 -16.19 5.40 -12.29
N ALA A 113 -17.27 5.21 -11.54
CA ALA A 113 -17.30 5.46 -10.10
C ALA A 113 -17.62 4.15 -9.36
N SER A 114 -16.79 3.80 -8.39
CA SER A 114 -17.13 2.71 -7.46
C SER A 114 -18.08 3.28 -6.41
N VAL A 115 -19.33 2.80 -6.41
CA VAL A 115 -20.33 3.20 -5.42
C VAL A 115 -20.39 2.09 -4.37
N GLY A 116 -20.11 2.45 -3.12
CA GLY A 116 -20.40 1.59 -1.97
C GLY A 116 -21.91 1.57 -1.75
N VAL A 117 -22.55 0.42 -1.98
CA VAL A 117 -23.98 0.22 -1.71
C VAL A 117 -24.06 -0.67 -0.47
N ILE A 118 -24.66 -0.14 0.60
CA ILE A 118 -24.92 -0.86 1.84
C ILE A 118 -25.96 -1.98 1.56
#